data_AF-A0A524IS42-F1
#
_entry.id   AF-A0A524IS42-F1
#
_cell.length_a   1.000
_cell.length_b   1.000
_cell.length_c   1.000
_cell.angle_alpha   90.00
_cell.angle_beta   90.00
_cell.angle_gamma   90.00
#
_symmetry.space_group_name_H-M   'P 1'
#
loop_
_entity.id
_entity.type
_entity.pdbx_description
1 polymer ?
#
loop_
_entity_poly.entity_id
_entity_poly.type
_entity_poly.pdbx_seq_one_letter_code
_entity_poly.pdbx_strand_id
1 'polypeptide(L)' 'TGFMFDDLTPGAIYDVAGWAVWAWYNKKKHINAMRKRAMQKRFSWEESAGRYAEIYKWALERRLGIYPRTWK' A
#
# COMPACT_ATOMS: atom_id res chain seq x y z
N THR A 1 -5.80 3.18 -0.48
CA THR A 1 -6.75 4.16 -1.05
C THR A 1 -7.13 5.08 0.07
N GLY A 2 -6.89 6.37 -0.09
CA GLY A 2 -7.11 7.34 0.97
C GLY A 2 -6.40 8.64 0.66
N PHE A 3 -6.12 9.38 1.71
CA PHE A 3 -5.44 10.64 1.70
C PHE A 3 -3.98 10.39 2.11
N MET A 4 -3.02 10.91 1.34
CA MET A 4 -1.59 10.76 1.60
C MET A 4 -0.97 12.14 1.73
N PHE A 5 0.09 12.22 2.51
CA PHE A 5 0.86 13.42 2.76
C PHE A 5 2.31 12.99 2.99
N ASP A 6 3.26 13.83 2.58
CA ASP A 6 4.68 13.46 2.56
C ASP A 6 5.41 13.91 3.82
N ASP A 7 5.04 15.08 4.36
CA ASP A 7 5.71 15.68 5.52
C ASP A 7 5.05 15.26 6.84
N LEU A 8 5.84 14.75 7.78
CA LEU A 8 5.39 14.42 9.14
C LEU A 8 5.35 15.67 10.05
N THR A 9 4.73 16.75 9.56
CA THR A 9 4.54 17.99 10.32
C THR A 9 3.08 18.14 10.77
N PRO A 10 2.81 18.84 11.89
CA PRO A 10 1.44 19.12 12.31
C PRO A 10 0.61 19.85 11.24
N GLY A 11 1.25 20.73 10.46
CA GLY A 11 0.60 21.45 9.36
C GLY A 11 0.12 20.52 8.25
N ALA A 12 0.99 19.62 7.78
CA ALA A 12 0.62 18.65 6.74
C ALA A 12 -0.55 17.73 7.17
N ILE A 13 -0.58 17.33 8.45
CA ILE A 13 -1.69 16.55 9.02
C ILE A 13 -2.98 17.39 9.07
N TYR A 14 -2.90 18.65 9.48
CA TYR A 14 -4.04 19.57 9.50
C TYR A 14 -4.62 19.76 8.09
N ASP A 15 -3.77 20.04 7.11
CA ASP A 15 -4.16 20.31 5.73
C ASP A 15 -4.83 19.09 5.08
N VAL A 16 -4.23 17.90 5.22
CA VAL A 16 -4.78 16.68 4.63
C VAL A 16 -6.11 16.28 5.30
N ALA A 17 -6.25 16.49 6.61
CA ALA A 17 -7.49 16.25 7.32
C ALA A 17 -8.59 17.23 6.86
N GLY A 18 -8.24 18.52 6.71
CA GLY A 18 -9.14 19.53 6.15
C GLY A 18 -9.60 19.16 4.74
N TRP A 19 -8.70 18.71 3.89
CA TRP A 19 -9.04 18.25 2.53
C TRP A 19 -9.94 17.01 2.55
N ALA A 20 -9.71 16.06 3.46
CA ALA A 20 -10.56 14.88 3.61
C ALA A 20 -11.99 15.24 4.03
N VAL A 21 -12.14 16.15 5.00
CA VAL A 21 -13.45 16.67 5.43
C VAL A 21 -14.14 17.42 4.30
N TRP A 22 -13.42 18.30 3.60
CA TRP A 22 -13.98 19.01 2.45
C TRP A 22 -14.47 18.05 1.36
N ALA A 23 -13.67 17.02 1.02
CA ALA A 23 -14.03 16.03 0.01
C ALA A 23 -15.26 15.18 0.42
N TRP A 24 -15.44 14.92 1.72
CA TRP A 24 -16.63 14.25 2.24
C TRP A 24 -17.92 15.02 1.92
N TYR A 25 -17.93 16.33 2.17
CA TYR A 25 -19.11 17.16 1.92
C TYR A 25 -19.30 17.49 0.43
N ASN A 26 -18.21 17.75 -0.30
CA ASN A 26 -18.27 18.34 -1.64
C ASN A 26 -18.08 17.32 -2.79
N LYS A 27 -17.52 16.14 -2.52
CA LYS A 27 -17.08 15.16 -3.53
C LYS A 27 -17.56 13.74 -3.24
N LYS A 28 -18.80 13.57 -2.75
CA LYS A 28 -19.41 12.26 -2.39
C LYS A 28 -19.22 11.15 -3.43
N LYS A 29 -19.35 11.45 -4.73
CA LYS A 29 -19.13 10.47 -5.82
C LYS A 29 -17.70 9.90 -5.80
N HIS A 30 -16.70 10.76 -5.61
CA HIS A 30 -15.29 10.36 -5.56
C HIS A 30 -14.99 9.56 -4.29
N ILE A 31 -15.56 9.94 -3.14
CA ILE A 31 -15.44 9.17 -1.90
C ILE A 31 -16.02 7.77 -2.06
N ASN A 32 -17.21 7.63 -2.64
CA ASN A 32 -17.81 6.32 -2.87
C ASN A 32 -16.98 5.45 -3.84
N ALA A 33 -16.46 6.05 -4.92
CA ALA A 33 -15.55 5.33 -5.82
C ALA A 33 -14.27 4.89 -5.11
N MET A 34 -13.68 5.75 -4.28
CA MET A 34 -12.50 5.42 -3.48
C MET A 34 -12.78 4.28 -2.50
N ARG A 35 -13.91 4.31 -1.80
CA ARG A 35 -14.35 3.24 -0.88
C ARG A 35 -14.52 1.91 -1.61
N LYS A 36 -15.21 1.89 -2.75
CA LYS A 36 -15.38 0.67 -3.56
C LYS A 36 -14.03 0.08 -3.99
N ARG A 37 -13.12 0.93 -4.50
CA ARG A 37 -11.75 0.49 -4.85
C ARG A 37 -10.99 -0.05 -3.64
N ALA A 38 -11.18 0.54 -2.47
CA ALA A 38 -10.55 0.07 -1.22
C ALA A 38 -11.04 -1.35 -0.86
N MET A 39 -12.36 -1.55 -0.88
CA MET A 39 -13.00 -2.82 -0.53
C MET A 39 -12.67 -3.96 -1.50
N GLN A 40 -12.31 -3.63 -2.75
CA GLN A 40 -11.88 -4.62 -3.75
C GLN A 40 -10.43 -5.07 -3.56
N LYS A 41 -9.62 -4.37 -2.76
CA LYS A 41 -8.25 -4.79 -2.49
C LYS A 41 -8.24 -5.94 -1.50
N ARG A 42 -7.50 -7.00 -1.83
CA ARG A 42 -7.24 -8.12 -0.94
C ARG A 42 -5.91 -7.89 -0.23
N PHE A 43 -5.93 -7.87 1.09
CA PHE A 43 -4.74 -7.79 1.94
C PHE A 43 -4.66 -9.07 2.77
N SER A 44 -4.35 -10.18 2.11
CA SER A 44 -4.37 -11.50 2.75
C SER A 44 -3.07 -11.79 3.51
N TRP A 45 -3.21 -12.51 4.62
CA TRP A 45 -2.08 -12.98 5.39
C TRP A 45 -1.29 -14.04 4.62
N GLU A 46 -1.98 -14.89 3.86
CA GLU A 46 -1.39 -15.96 3.06
C GLU A 46 -0.47 -15.39 1.97
N GLU A 47 -0.93 -14.38 1.24
CA GLU A 47 -0.11 -13.70 0.22
C GLU A 47 1.10 -13.03 0.87
N SER A 48 0.90 -12.30 1.98
CA SER A 48 1.98 -11.63 2.69
C SER A 48 3.05 -12.62 3.18
N ALA A 49 2.62 -13.71 3.83
CA ALA A 49 3.52 -14.76 4.31
C ALA A 49 4.26 -15.45 3.17
N GLY A 50 3.57 -15.72 2.05
CA GLY A 50 4.19 -16.27 0.83
C GLY A 50 5.32 -15.39 0.30
N ARG A 51 5.12 -14.07 0.23
CA ARG A 51 6.16 -13.11 -0.17
C ARG A 51 7.38 -13.13 0.77
N TYR A 52 7.16 -13.22 2.08
CA TYR A 52 8.28 -13.36 3.02
C TYR A 52 9.03 -14.66 2.81
N ALA A 53 8.33 -15.78 2.60
CA ALA A 53 8.95 -17.07 2.32
C ALA A 53 9.79 -17.03 1.03
N GLU A 54 9.32 -16.36 -0.03
CA GLU A 54 10.08 -16.13 -1.27
C GLU A 54 11.41 -15.41 -0.99
N ILE A 55 11.38 -14.33 -0.19
CA ILE A 55 12.59 -13.58 0.17
C ILE A 55 13.59 -14.45 0.93
N TYR A 56 13.12 -15.26 1.90
CA TYR A 56 13.99 -16.17 2.64
C TYR A 56 14.60 -17.25 1.75
N LYS A 57 13.82 -17.81 0.84
CA LYS A 57 14.31 -18.77 -0.16
C LYS A 57 15.42 -18.14 -1.00
N TRP A 58 15.24 -16.92 -1.49
CA TRP A 58 16.27 -16.21 -2.27
C TRP A 58 17.53 -15.93 -1.46
N ALA A 59 17.40 -15.56 -0.19
CA ALA A 59 18.56 -15.35 0.69
C ALA A 59 19.38 -16.63 0.87
N LEU A 60 18.71 -17.78 1.00
CA LEU A 60 19.36 -19.10 1.11
C LEU A 60 20.02 -19.52 -0.21
N GLU A 61 19.32 -19.38 -1.34
CA GLU A 61 19.86 -19.71 -2.67
C GLU A 61 21.12 -18.90 -2.98
N ARG A 62 21.10 -17.59 -2.67
CA ARG A 62 22.28 -16.71 -2.78
C ARG A 62 23.43 -17.17 -1.88
N ARG A 63 23.14 -17.59 -0.65
CA ARG A 63 24.16 -18.11 0.28
C ARG A 63 24.77 -19.42 -0.21
N LEU A 64 23.97 -20.26 -0.86
CA LEU A 64 24.38 -21.58 -1.36
C LEU A 64 25.02 -21.52 -2.76
N GLY A 65 25.07 -20.35 -3.39
CA GLY A 65 25.66 -20.17 -4.72
C GLY A 65 24.81 -20.73 -5.87
N ILE A 66 23.55 -21.07 -5.61
CA ILE A 66 22.61 -21.63 -6.59
C ILE A 66 21.87 -20.46 -7.22
N TYR A 67 22.25 -20.05 -8.43
CA TYR A 67 21.58 -18.98 -9.17
C TYR A 67 21.01 -19.49 -10.50
N PRO A 68 19.80 -19.03 -10.87
CA PRO A 68 19.57 -18.52 -12.21
C PRO A 68 19.31 -17.00 -12.16
N ARG A 69 20.12 -16.24 -12.90
CA ARG A 69 19.83 -14.85 -13.26
C ARG A 69 18.85 -14.85 -14.43
N THR A 70 17.62 -14.43 -14.24
CA THR A 70 16.91 -13.58 -15.21
C THR A 70 15.67 -12.99 -14.55
N TRP A 71 15.61 -11.67 -14.52
CA TRP A 71 14.39 -10.91 -14.31
C TRP A 71 13.57 -10.99 -15.61
N LYS A 72 12.28 -11.34 -15.50
CA LYS A 72 11.28 -11.01 -16.53
C LYS A 72 10.44 -9.87 -16.02
#